data_AF-A0A7J4LYZ3-F1
#
_entry.id   AF-A0A7J4LYZ3-F1
#
_cell.length_a   1.000
_cell.length_b   1.000
_cell.length_c   1.000
_cell.angle_alpha   90.00
_cell.angle_beta   90.00
_cell.angle_gamma   90.00
#
_symmetry.space_group_name_H-M   'P 1'
#
loop_
_entity.id
_entity.type
_entity.pdbx_description
1 polymer ?
#
loop_
_entity_poly.entity_id
_entity_poly.type
_entity_poly.pdbx_seq_one_letter_code
_entity_poly.pdbx_strand_id
1 'polypeptide(L)'
;LLSSALIKIAYGIAVVPDTQKTAHLLNSTRALGVFDFKAAESVGLVVEADHHHKGAMEKAFLFDMVNPWAKLLELKSTHPLTGKRISALCSMTSKPLFNINQIKKKDVDYGRLWQGFFVDLAVVCLPTLIFLTTLIALIYGSITELIPFKPVLFGGFALFVLAAWLKVSYRYPKTSFKKTTVAALMSDLYASPIKGQPVELEGKAVGKGQAGNIVSEDMMFQDSTGLLYLNYEGAVPFFGNLLFGISKVKHLVGKRAQARGWFVRGVSQHMELAQFEADGELIKSYVRFWGVFGYIFSVLLLGAVVFFLYLIY
;
A
#
# COMPACT_ATOMS: atom_id res chain seq x y z
N LEU A 1 7.49 -27.14 13.35
CA LEU A 1 6.53 -27.82 12.45
C LEU A 1 5.34 -26.95 12.10
N LEU A 2 4.60 -26.41 13.09
CA LEU A 2 3.40 -25.60 12.82
C LEU A 2 3.68 -24.30 12.04
N SER A 3 4.76 -23.59 12.36
CA SER A 3 5.19 -22.38 11.62
C SER A 3 5.52 -22.69 10.15
N SER A 4 6.21 -23.80 9.89
CA SER A 4 6.48 -24.27 8.52
C SER A 4 5.21 -24.62 7.76
N ALA A 5 4.28 -25.32 8.41
CA ALA A 5 2.99 -25.68 7.81
C ALA A 5 2.20 -24.42 7.43
N LEU A 6 2.17 -23.42 8.31
CA LEU A 6 1.48 -22.15 8.06
C LEU A 6 2.06 -21.42 6.83
N ILE A 7 3.38 -21.37 6.70
CA ILE A 7 4.08 -20.77 5.56
C ILE A 7 3.78 -21.53 4.27
N LYS A 8 3.82 -22.87 4.30
CA LYS A 8 3.50 -23.70 3.13
C LYS A 8 2.05 -23.57 2.68
N ILE A 9 1.11 -23.48 3.62
CA ILE A 9 -0.31 -23.22 3.31
C ILE A 9 -0.45 -21.85 2.64
N ALA A 10 0.18 -20.81 3.19
CA ALA A 10 0.10 -19.46 2.63
C ALA A 10 0.72 -19.38 1.22
N TYR A 11 1.91 -19.97 1.03
CA TYR A 11 2.55 -20.07 -0.28
C TYR A 11 1.69 -20.86 -1.27
N GLY A 12 1.13 -22.00 -0.84
CA GLY A 12 0.21 -22.79 -1.66
C GLY A 12 -1.00 -21.97 -2.12
N ILE A 13 -1.63 -21.21 -1.23
CA ILE A 13 -2.75 -20.33 -1.59
C ILE A 13 -2.32 -19.26 -2.60
N ALA A 14 -1.14 -18.66 -2.44
CA ALA A 14 -0.65 -17.60 -3.31
C ALA A 14 -0.23 -18.07 -4.72
N VAL A 15 0.19 -19.33 -4.87
CA VAL A 15 0.67 -19.89 -6.14
C VAL A 15 -0.44 -20.56 -6.95
N VAL A 16 -1.56 -20.93 -6.31
CA VAL A 16 -2.65 -21.60 -7.03
C VAL A 16 -3.22 -20.66 -8.09
N PRO A 17 -3.44 -21.13 -9.33
CA PRO A 17 -4.03 -20.32 -10.38
C PRO A 17 -5.38 -19.75 -9.93
N ASP A 18 -5.48 -18.43 -10.04
CA ASP A 18 -6.71 -17.71 -9.77
C ASP A 18 -7.72 -18.03 -10.87
N THR A 19 -8.60 -19.00 -10.61
CA THR A 19 -9.80 -19.27 -11.40
C THR A 19 -11.02 -18.93 -10.56
N GLN A 20 -12.18 -18.67 -11.18
CA GLN A 20 -13.42 -18.35 -10.45
C GLN A 20 -13.81 -19.46 -9.46
N LYS A 21 -13.53 -20.73 -9.80
CA LYS A 21 -13.73 -21.88 -8.90
C LYS A 21 -12.74 -21.85 -7.73
N THR A 22 -11.46 -21.58 -8.01
CA THR A 22 -10.43 -21.44 -6.98
C THR A 22 -10.76 -20.29 -6.01
N ALA A 23 -11.11 -19.12 -6.53
CA ALA A 23 -11.42 -17.95 -5.72
C ALA A 23 -12.61 -18.17 -4.79
N HIS A 24 -13.68 -18.83 -5.27
CA HIS A 24 -14.82 -19.21 -4.43
C HIS A 24 -14.38 -20.18 -3.33
N LEU A 25 -13.57 -21.18 -3.66
CA LEU A 25 -13.09 -22.19 -2.72
C LEU A 25 -12.17 -21.56 -1.66
N LEU A 26 -11.23 -20.70 -2.06
CA LEU A 26 -10.35 -19.95 -1.15
C LEU A 26 -11.13 -19.01 -0.23
N ASN A 27 -12.12 -18.28 -0.76
CA ASN A 27 -13.01 -17.46 0.07
C ASN A 27 -13.77 -18.29 1.11
N SER A 28 -14.20 -19.50 0.75
CA SER A 28 -14.87 -20.41 1.71
C SER A 28 -13.92 -20.92 2.80
N THR A 29 -12.62 -21.08 2.53
CA THR A 29 -11.63 -21.48 3.55
C THR A 29 -11.41 -20.44 4.63
N ARG A 30 -11.80 -19.17 4.42
CA ARG A 30 -11.78 -18.13 5.46
C ARG A 30 -12.63 -18.52 6.67
N ALA A 31 -13.73 -19.24 6.47
CA ALA A 31 -14.58 -19.74 7.56
C ALA A 31 -13.87 -20.76 8.46
N LEU A 32 -12.82 -21.43 7.98
CA LEU A 32 -12.02 -22.37 8.76
C LEU A 32 -11.03 -21.66 9.71
N GLY A 33 -10.84 -20.35 9.58
CA GLY A 33 -10.01 -19.54 10.48
C GLY A 33 -8.50 -19.82 10.42
N VAL A 34 -8.03 -20.63 9.45
CA VAL A 34 -6.62 -21.04 9.35
C VAL A 34 -5.75 -19.94 8.75
N PHE A 35 -6.17 -19.32 7.65
CA PHE A 35 -5.44 -18.23 6.99
C PHE A 35 -6.39 -17.39 6.14
N ASP A 36 -6.26 -16.06 6.15
CA ASP A 36 -7.01 -15.19 5.24
C ASP A 36 -6.32 -15.13 3.87
N PHE A 37 -7.05 -15.35 2.78
CA PHE A 37 -6.44 -15.47 1.44
C PHE A 37 -5.67 -14.20 1.02
N LYS A 38 -6.11 -12.99 1.42
CA LYS A 38 -5.39 -11.74 1.10
C LYS A 38 -4.07 -11.63 1.86
N ALA A 39 -4.06 -12.08 3.11
CA ALA A 39 -2.83 -12.18 3.88
C ALA A 39 -1.92 -13.31 3.35
N ALA A 40 -2.49 -14.36 2.74
CA ALA A 40 -1.72 -15.47 2.19
C ALA A 40 -0.93 -15.03 0.94
N GLU A 41 -1.53 -14.19 0.10
CA GLU A 41 -0.86 -13.59 -1.06
C GLU A 41 0.43 -12.87 -0.64
N SER A 42 0.36 -11.94 0.32
CA SER A 42 1.55 -11.19 0.76
C SER A 42 2.65 -12.08 1.34
N VAL A 43 2.28 -13.18 1.99
CA VAL A 43 3.23 -14.17 2.52
C VAL A 43 3.82 -15.00 1.39
N GLY A 44 3.03 -15.37 0.38
CA GLY A 44 3.52 -16.03 -0.82
C GLY A 44 4.58 -15.22 -1.54
N LEU A 45 4.37 -13.91 -1.70
CA LEU A 45 5.37 -12.99 -2.29
C LEU A 45 6.68 -13.00 -1.50
N VAL A 46 6.59 -12.98 -0.17
CA VAL A 46 7.75 -13.00 0.74
C VAL A 46 8.49 -14.35 0.70
N VAL A 47 7.75 -15.46 0.62
CA VAL A 47 8.34 -16.81 0.51
C VAL A 47 9.05 -17.00 -0.80
N GLU A 48 8.43 -16.58 -1.90
CA GLU A 48 9.08 -16.58 -3.21
C GLU A 48 10.34 -15.73 -3.17
N ALA A 49 10.30 -14.59 -2.47
CA ALA A 49 11.47 -13.76 -2.34
C ALA A 49 12.63 -14.40 -1.57
N ASP A 50 12.30 -15.20 -0.55
CA ASP A 50 13.29 -15.91 0.27
C ASP A 50 13.95 -17.08 -0.46
N HIS A 51 13.24 -17.75 -1.37
CA HIS A 51 13.82 -18.77 -2.25
C HIS A 51 14.99 -18.23 -3.07
N HIS A 52 14.91 -16.95 -3.48
CA HIS A 52 15.95 -16.28 -4.25
C HIS A 52 16.96 -15.50 -3.38
N HIS A 53 16.54 -15.02 -2.20
CA HIS A 53 17.37 -14.24 -1.30
C HIS A 53 17.15 -14.63 0.16
N LYS A 54 18.03 -15.51 0.67
CA LYS A 54 17.94 -16.02 2.05
C LYS A 54 17.90 -14.89 3.08
N GLY A 55 16.88 -14.91 3.94
CA GLY A 55 16.67 -13.92 5.00
C GLY A 55 15.70 -12.80 4.62
N ALA A 56 15.19 -12.76 3.39
CA ALA A 56 14.12 -11.85 3.00
C ALA A 56 12.84 -12.11 3.83
N MET A 57 12.55 -13.38 4.12
CA MET A 57 11.41 -13.76 4.94
C MET A 57 11.54 -13.26 6.38
N GLU A 58 12.73 -13.41 6.97
CA GLU A 58 13.00 -12.94 8.33
C GLU A 58 12.81 -11.43 8.47
N LYS A 59 13.35 -10.66 7.53
CA LYS A 59 13.21 -9.19 7.52
C LYS A 59 11.79 -8.75 7.23
N ALA A 60 11.10 -9.45 6.35
CA ALA A 60 9.70 -9.15 6.05
C ALA A 60 8.79 -9.38 7.26
N PHE A 61 8.98 -10.48 8.01
CA PHE A 61 8.24 -10.72 9.24
C PHE A 61 8.67 -9.80 10.38
N LEU A 62 9.93 -9.33 10.40
CA LEU A 62 10.38 -8.35 11.38
C LEU A 62 9.56 -7.06 11.29
N PHE A 63 9.22 -6.61 10.08
CA PHE A 63 8.33 -5.47 9.87
C PHE A 63 7.00 -5.61 10.61
N ASP A 64 6.32 -6.76 10.45
CA ASP A 64 5.04 -7.04 11.11
C ASP A 64 5.13 -6.95 12.64
N MET A 65 6.30 -7.23 13.20
CA MET A 65 6.53 -7.29 14.63
C MET A 65 6.89 -5.93 15.25
N VAL A 66 7.75 -5.15 14.59
CA VAL A 66 8.35 -3.95 15.21
C VAL A 66 7.85 -2.64 14.61
N ASN A 67 7.36 -2.63 13.36
CA ASN A 67 6.96 -1.39 12.71
C ASN A 67 5.65 -0.83 13.35
N PRO A 68 5.60 0.45 13.78
CA PRO A 68 4.40 1.04 14.35
C PRO A 68 3.18 1.01 13.41
N TRP A 69 3.41 1.19 12.09
CA TRP A 69 2.35 1.09 11.10
C TRP A 69 1.75 -0.31 11.03
N ALA A 70 2.55 -1.36 11.21
CA ALA A 70 2.05 -2.74 11.22
C ALA A 70 0.99 -2.94 12.32
N LYS A 71 1.17 -2.32 13.50
CA LYS A 71 0.16 -2.36 14.58
C LYS A 71 -1.14 -1.68 14.20
N LEU A 72 -1.09 -0.55 13.48
CA LEU A 72 -2.31 0.14 13.01
C LEU A 72 -2.98 -0.62 11.86
N LEU A 73 -2.21 -1.19 10.95
CA LEU A 73 -2.70 -1.99 9.85
C LEU A 73 -3.40 -3.27 10.33
N GLU A 74 -2.93 -3.84 11.44
CA GLU A 74 -3.54 -5.00 12.10
C GLU A 74 -5.00 -4.73 12.54
N LEU A 75 -5.36 -3.49 12.90
CA LEU A 75 -6.73 -3.14 13.29
C LEU A 75 -7.76 -3.36 12.17
N LYS A 76 -7.31 -3.38 10.91
CA LYS A 76 -8.15 -3.68 9.74
C LYS A 76 -8.17 -5.16 9.37
N SER A 77 -7.45 -6.00 10.12
CA SER A 77 -7.29 -7.43 9.86
C SER A 77 -8.14 -8.24 10.84
N THR A 78 -8.74 -9.34 10.37
CA THR A 78 -9.51 -10.26 11.24
C THR A 78 -8.61 -11.17 12.08
N HIS A 79 -7.33 -11.22 11.76
CA HIS A 79 -6.31 -12.02 12.44
C HIS A 79 -5.06 -11.19 12.71
N PRO A 80 -4.24 -11.59 13.69
CA PRO A 80 -2.92 -11.00 13.87
C PRO A 80 -2.08 -11.15 12.59
N LEU A 81 -1.17 -10.21 12.36
CA LEU A 81 -0.28 -10.25 11.19
C LEU A 81 0.56 -11.54 11.14
N THR A 82 0.89 -12.00 9.94
CA THR A 82 1.56 -13.29 9.74
C THR A 82 2.89 -13.38 10.49
N GLY A 83 3.72 -12.34 10.46
CA GLY A 83 4.98 -12.33 11.20
C GLY A 83 4.78 -12.50 12.71
N LYS A 84 3.73 -11.91 13.30
CA LYS A 84 3.39 -12.10 14.72
C LYS A 84 2.89 -13.52 15.02
N ARG A 85 2.09 -14.10 14.12
CA ARG A 85 1.61 -15.49 14.25
C ARG A 85 2.77 -16.48 14.19
N ILE A 86 3.64 -16.34 13.19
CA ILE A 86 4.86 -17.15 13.08
C ILE A 86 5.74 -16.95 14.31
N SER A 87 5.79 -15.73 14.85
CA SER A 87 6.51 -15.47 16.08
C SER A 87 5.99 -16.23 17.29
N ALA A 88 4.68 -16.18 17.50
CA ALA A 88 4.04 -16.92 18.58
C ALA A 88 4.34 -18.43 18.44
N LEU A 89 4.21 -18.98 17.24
CA LEU A 89 4.48 -20.39 16.97
C LEU A 89 5.95 -20.79 17.18
N CYS A 90 6.89 -19.91 16.83
CA CYS A 90 8.31 -20.16 17.08
C CYS A 90 8.63 -20.11 18.58
N SER A 91 7.96 -19.26 19.36
CA SER A 91 8.15 -19.19 20.82
C SER A 91 7.66 -20.44 21.57
N MET A 92 6.77 -21.22 20.96
CA MET A 92 6.19 -22.44 21.54
C MET A 92 7.01 -23.71 21.27
N THR A 93 8.20 -23.59 20.65
CA THR A 93 9.02 -24.75 20.30
C THR A 93 10.48 -24.57 20.69
N SER A 94 11.13 -25.65 21.13
CA SER A 94 12.56 -25.69 21.47
C SER A 94 13.46 -25.59 20.24
N LYS A 95 12.94 -25.88 19.04
CA LYS A 95 13.66 -25.79 17.75
C LYS A 95 12.88 -24.87 16.80
N PRO A 96 12.93 -23.54 17.02
CA PRO A 96 12.19 -22.60 16.20
C PRO A 96 12.76 -22.52 14.79
N LEU A 97 11.88 -22.20 13.84
CA LEU A 97 12.25 -21.99 12.44
C LEU A 97 13.01 -20.67 12.26
N PHE A 98 12.69 -19.67 13.10
CA PHE A 98 13.33 -18.36 13.13
C PHE A 98 13.72 -17.98 14.57
N ASN A 99 14.94 -17.44 14.75
CA ASN A 99 15.43 -16.95 16.04
C ASN A 99 15.10 -15.47 16.25
N ILE A 100 13.85 -15.21 16.60
CA ILE A 100 13.23 -13.87 16.63
C ILE A 100 13.93 -12.90 17.57
N ASN A 101 14.41 -13.40 18.72
CA ASN A 101 15.13 -12.59 19.70
C ASN A 101 16.49 -12.10 19.17
N GLN A 102 17.14 -12.87 18.28
CA GLN A 102 18.38 -12.45 17.64
C GLN A 102 18.10 -11.44 16.51
N ILE A 103 17.07 -11.70 15.72
CA ILE A 103 16.67 -10.81 14.61
C ILE A 103 16.30 -9.41 15.12
N LYS A 104 15.52 -9.32 16.21
CA LYS A 104 15.13 -8.03 16.81
C LYS A 104 16.30 -7.19 17.34
N LYS A 105 17.39 -7.83 17.77
CA LYS A 105 18.53 -7.14 18.41
C LYS A 105 19.56 -6.62 17.42
N LYS A 106 19.64 -7.18 16.22
CA LYS A 106 20.76 -6.94 15.29
C LYS A 106 20.48 -5.84 14.26
N ASP A 107 19.21 -5.70 13.83
CA ASP A 107 18.90 -4.99 12.58
C ASP A 107 17.90 -3.82 12.73
N VAL A 108 17.49 -3.44 13.94
CA VAL A 108 16.39 -2.47 14.15
C VAL A 108 16.86 -1.16 14.78
N ASP A 109 16.77 -0.06 14.02
CA ASP A 109 16.82 1.30 14.54
C ASP A 109 15.41 1.77 14.90
N TYR A 110 15.08 1.69 16.19
CA TYR A 110 13.78 2.13 16.70
C TYR A 110 13.57 3.64 16.57
N GLY A 111 14.63 4.45 16.64
CA GLY A 111 14.53 5.91 16.53
C GLY A 111 14.04 6.32 15.15
N ARG A 112 14.66 5.75 14.10
CA ARG A 112 14.25 5.98 12.72
C ARG A 112 12.82 5.49 12.42
N LEU A 113 12.41 4.36 13.00
CA LEU A 113 11.05 3.83 12.84
C LEU A 113 9.98 4.77 13.41
N TRP A 114 10.17 5.21 14.64
CA TRP A 114 9.22 6.11 15.29
C TRP A 114 9.21 7.50 14.65
N GLN A 115 10.37 8.01 14.25
CA GLN A 115 10.45 9.27 13.51
C GLN A 115 9.66 9.20 12.20
N GLY A 116 9.88 8.14 11.40
CA GLY A 116 9.12 7.93 10.16
C GLY A 116 7.61 7.83 10.41
N PHE A 117 7.22 7.07 11.43
CA PHE A 117 5.82 6.94 11.84
C PHE A 117 5.17 8.28 12.20
N PHE A 118 5.80 9.10 13.04
CA PHE A 118 5.23 10.39 13.45
C PHE A 118 5.16 11.40 12.29
N VAL A 119 6.15 11.41 11.40
CA VAL A 119 6.10 12.23 10.19
C VAL A 119 4.95 11.80 9.28
N ASP A 120 4.82 10.50 9.03
CA ASP A 120 3.73 9.95 8.22
C ASP A 120 2.36 10.28 8.83
N LEU A 121 2.23 10.12 10.16
CA LEU A 121 1.00 10.43 10.89
C LEU A 121 0.66 11.91 10.78
N ALA A 122 1.64 12.80 10.99
CA ALA A 122 1.46 14.23 10.86
C ALA A 122 0.96 14.59 9.45
N VAL A 123 1.60 14.07 8.40
CA VAL A 123 1.21 14.33 7.00
C VAL A 123 -0.21 13.83 6.69
N VAL A 124 -0.60 12.67 7.23
CA VAL A 124 -1.94 12.11 7.01
C VAL A 124 -3.02 12.89 7.75
N CYS A 125 -2.75 13.28 9.00
CA CYS A 125 -3.70 13.94 9.88
C CYS A 125 -3.81 15.46 9.64
N LEU A 126 -2.78 16.10 9.09
CA LEU A 126 -2.72 17.56 8.93
C LEU A 126 -3.94 18.14 8.17
N PRO A 127 -4.36 17.63 7.00
CA PRO A 127 -5.52 18.19 6.30
C PRO A 127 -6.82 18.05 7.10
N THR A 128 -7.02 16.90 7.76
CA THR A 128 -8.23 16.64 8.56
C THR A 128 -8.28 17.52 9.81
N LEU A 129 -7.14 17.76 10.47
CA LEU A 129 -7.07 18.63 11.63
C LEU A 129 -7.33 20.10 11.25
N ILE A 130 -6.78 20.56 10.13
CA ILE A 130 -7.05 21.93 9.63
C ILE A 130 -8.53 22.09 9.29
N PHE A 131 -9.13 21.10 8.64
CA PHE A 131 -10.57 21.12 8.35
C PHE A 131 -11.41 21.21 9.63
N LEU A 132 -11.16 20.34 10.61
CA LEU A 132 -11.90 20.32 11.87
C LEU A 132 -11.70 21.61 12.68
N THR A 133 -10.48 22.11 12.79
CA THR A 133 -10.18 23.33 13.55
C THR A 133 -10.81 24.56 12.90
N THR A 134 -10.81 24.63 11.57
CA THR A 134 -11.49 25.70 10.83
C THR A 134 -13.00 25.61 11.02
N LEU A 135 -13.58 24.40 10.96
CA LEU A 135 -15.01 24.20 11.19
C LEU A 135 -15.43 24.64 12.60
N ILE A 136 -14.67 24.24 13.63
CA ILE A 136 -14.93 24.64 15.03
C ILE A 136 -14.82 26.16 15.18
N ALA A 137 -13.80 26.78 14.59
CA ALA A 137 -13.61 28.24 14.65
C ALA A 137 -14.75 29.00 13.98
N LEU A 138 -15.27 28.50 12.84
CA LEU A 138 -16.42 29.11 12.15
C LEU A 138 -17.71 29.02 12.98
N ILE A 139 -17.96 27.87 13.61
CA ILE A 139 -19.13 27.68 14.48
C ILE A 139 -19.04 28.63 15.69
N TYR A 140 -17.88 28.66 16.35
CA TYR A 140 -17.68 29.51 17.53
C TYR A 140 -17.77 31.00 17.19
N GLY A 141 -17.16 31.41 16.07
CA GLY A 141 -17.23 32.79 15.58
C GLY A 141 -18.65 33.23 15.22
N SER A 142 -19.48 32.32 14.68
CA SER A 142 -20.89 32.60 14.36
C SER A 142 -21.76 32.80 15.60
N ILE A 143 -21.39 32.23 16.74
CA ILE A 143 -22.14 32.34 18.02
C ILE A 143 -21.70 33.58 18.80
N THR A 144 -20.40 33.88 18.80
CA THR A 144 -19.80 34.88 19.71
C THR A 144 -19.53 36.23 19.05
N GLU A 145 -19.59 36.32 17.72
CA GLU A 145 -19.20 37.48 16.90
C GLU A 145 -17.75 37.97 17.15
N LEU A 146 -16.95 37.22 17.93
CA LEU A 146 -15.60 37.61 18.35
C LEU A 146 -14.54 37.34 17.27
N ILE A 147 -14.86 36.44 16.34
CA ILE A 147 -13.94 35.97 15.31
C ILE A 147 -14.47 36.35 13.93
N PRO A 148 -13.69 37.05 13.08
CA PRO A 148 -14.16 37.45 11.77
C PRO A 148 -14.33 36.23 10.85
N PHE A 149 -15.56 36.01 10.39
CA PHE A 149 -15.96 34.82 9.62
C PHE A 149 -15.18 34.64 8.32
N LYS A 150 -15.11 35.68 7.48
CA LYS A 150 -14.51 35.62 6.14
C LYS A 150 -13.00 35.30 6.16
N PRO A 151 -12.15 35.97 6.97
CA PRO A 151 -10.73 35.64 7.07
C PRO A 151 -10.47 34.20 7.54
N VAL A 152 -11.25 33.69 8.50
CA VAL A 152 -11.09 32.31 8.99
C VAL A 152 -11.49 31.30 7.93
N LEU A 153 -12.57 31.55 7.20
CA LEU A 153 -13.03 30.69 6.12
C LEU A 153 -11.98 30.57 4.99
N PHE A 154 -11.49 31.72 4.48
CA PHE A 154 -10.47 31.76 3.43
C PHE A 154 -9.11 31.25 3.91
N GLY A 155 -8.68 31.63 5.12
CA GLY A 155 -7.43 31.17 5.71
C GLY A 155 -7.41 29.67 5.96
N GLY A 156 -8.48 29.13 6.54
CA GLY A 156 -8.65 27.70 6.76
C GLY A 156 -8.70 26.90 5.45
N PHE A 157 -9.41 27.41 4.44
CA PHE A 157 -9.42 26.81 3.11
C PHE A 157 -8.02 26.81 2.47
N ALA A 158 -7.29 27.93 2.50
CA ALA A 158 -5.93 28.02 1.96
C ALA A 158 -4.96 27.06 2.66
N LEU A 159 -5.02 26.98 3.99
CA LEU A 159 -4.21 26.03 4.78
C LEU A 159 -4.57 24.58 4.48
N PHE A 160 -5.84 24.27 4.29
CA PHE A 160 -6.29 22.94 3.89
C PHE A 160 -5.71 22.57 2.50
N VAL A 161 -5.78 23.51 1.55
CA VAL A 161 -5.24 23.33 0.20
C VAL A 161 -3.73 23.07 0.23
N LEU A 162 -3.00 23.81 1.07
CA LEU A 162 -1.56 23.61 1.25
C LEU A 162 -1.24 22.26 1.88
N ALA A 163 -1.94 21.90 2.96
CA ALA A 163 -1.69 20.68 3.73
C ALA A 163 -1.91 19.42 2.90
N ALA A 164 -2.95 19.38 2.09
CA ALA A 164 -3.20 18.21 1.29
C ALA A 164 -2.39 18.18 -0.03
N TRP A 165 -1.92 19.34 -0.54
CA TRP A 165 -0.84 19.34 -1.54
C TRP A 165 0.46 18.74 -0.99
N LEU A 166 0.82 19.07 0.26
CA LEU A 166 1.96 18.46 0.96
C LEU A 166 1.79 16.94 1.09
N LYS A 167 0.60 16.47 1.47
CA LYS A 167 0.28 15.04 1.57
C LYS A 167 0.49 14.29 0.26
N VAL A 168 0.00 14.83 -0.86
CA VAL A 168 0.18 14.19 -2.18
C VAL A 168 1.63 14.21 -2.61
N SER A 169 2.34 15.31 -2.38
CA SER A 169 3.77 15.42 -2.71
C SER A 169 4.64 14.50 -1.87
N TYR A 170 4.23 14.23 -0.63
CA TYR A 170 4.88 13.27 0.27
C TYR A 170 4.60 11.81 -0.12
N ARG A 171 3.38 11.49 -0.56
CA ARG A 171 3.00 10.17 -1.08
C ARG A 171 3.77 9.83 -2.35
N TYR A 172 3.83 10.78 -3.29
CA TYR A 172 4.40 10.61 -4.62
C TYR A 172 5.60 11.54 -4.83
N PRO A 173 6.76 11.26 -4.19
CA PRO A 173 7.95 12.06 -4.38
C PRO A 173 8.39 12.01 -5.85
N LYS A 174 8.77 13.17 -6.40
CA LYS A 174 9.26 13.34 -7.78
C LYS A 174 10.74 12.97 -7.96
N THR A 175 11.33 12.27 -7.00
CA THR A 175 12.74 11.87 -7.03
C THR A 175 12.98 10.85 -8.15
N SER A 176 14.23 10.76 -8.63
CA SER A 176 14.66 9.71 -9.56
C SER A 176 14.31 8.32 -9.03
N PHE A 177 13.71 7.49 -9.87
CA PHE A 177 13.44 6.08 -9.57
C PHE A 177 14.78 5.35 -9.37
N LYS A 178 14.91 4.62 -8.26
CA LYS A 178 16.11 3.83 -7.97
C LYS A 178 15.90 2.39 -8.40
N LYS A 179 16.84 1.84 -9.17
CA LYS A 179 16.85 0.41 -9.50
C LYS A 179 16.99 -0.42 -8.23
N THR A 180 16.07 -1.36 -8.03
CA THR A 180 16.05 -2.23 -6.87
C THR A 180 15.44 -3.58 -7.24
N THR A 181 15.37 -4.48 -6.27
CA THR A 181 14.72 -5.79 -6.41
C THR A 181 13.54 -5.91 -5.46
N VAL A 182 12.61 -6.79 -5.79
CA VAL A 182 11.43 -7.12 -4.99
C VAL A 182 11.85 -7.59 -3.61
N ALA A 183 12.81 -8.53 -3.52
CA ALA A 183 13.29 -9.01 -2.22
C ALA A 183 13.87 -7.90 -1.35
N ALA A 184 14.57 -6.92 -1.93
CA ALA A 184 15.09 -5.77 -1.19
C ALA A 184 13.97 -4.89 -0.64
N LEU A 185 12.91 -4.66 -1.43
CA LEU A 185 11.72 -3.92 -0.98
C LEU A 185 10.95 -4.67 0.11
N MET A 186 10.78 -5.98 -0.04
CA MET A 186 10.14 -6.83 0.97
C MET A 186 10.95 -6.95 2.25
N SER A 187 12.26 -6.72 2.17
CA SER A 187 13.15 -6.67 3.32
C SER A 187 13.26 -5.29 3.98
N ASP A 188 12.70 -4.23 3.39
CA ASP A 188 12.82 -2.89 3.95
C ASP A 188 11.88 -2.69 5.15
N LEU A 189 12.50 -2.56 6.32
CA LEU A 189 11.84 -2.35 7.60
C LEU A 189 11.24 -0.94 7.75
N TYR A 190 11.82 0.04 7.06
CA TYR A 190 11.47 1.46 7.18
C TYR A 190 10.52 1.92 6.07
N ALA A 191 10.05 1.01 5.22
CA ALA A 191 9.00 1.29 4.25
C ALA A 191 7.69 1.67 4.95
N SER A 192 6.90 2.52 4.31
CA SER A 192 5.71 3.12 4.91
C SER A 192 4.48 2.82 4.06
N PRO A 193 3.29 2.66 4.68
CA PRO A 193 2.04 2.63 3.96
C PRO A 193 1.60 4.01 3.46
N ILE A 194 2.28 5.09 3.86
CA ILE A 194 1.95 6.48 3.52
C ILE A 194 2.96 7.04 2.51
N LYS A 195 4.26 6.92 2.77
CA LYS A 195 5.30 7.42 1.88
C LYS A 195 5.65 6.39 0.80
N GLY A 196 5.32 6.70 -0.44
CA GLY A 196 5.71 5.87 -1.58
C GLY A 196 7.21 5.97 -1.87
N GLN A 197 7.87 4.83 -2.03
CA GLN A 197 9.29 4.76 -2.38
C GLN A 197 9.46 4.71 -3.90
N PRO A 198 10.09 5.70 -4.56
CA PRO A 198 10.24 5.72 -6.01
C PRO A 198 11.28 4.69 -6.46
N VAL A 199 10.82 3.62 -7.10
CA VAL A 199 11.61 2.45 -7.46
C VAL A 199 11.42 2.07 -8.93
N GLU A 200 12.46 1.44 -9.47
CA GLU A 200 12.46 0.82 -10.79
C GLU A 200 12.82 -0.66 -10.63
N LEU A 201 11.98 -1.52 -11.19
CA LEU A 201 12.13 -2.97 -11.15
C LEU A 201 12.27 -3.51 -12.58
N GLU A 202 13.19 -4.45 -12.78
CA GLU A 202 13.39 -5.15 -14.04
C GLU A 202 12.97 -6.62 -13.88
N GLY A 203 12.13 -7.11 -14.78
CA GLY A 203 11.51 -8.42 -14.61
C GLY A 203 10.60 -8.81 -15.77
N LYS A 204 9.52 -9.51 -15.46
CA LYS A 204 8.50 -9.94 -16.41
C LYS A 204 7.10 -9.81 -15.82
N ALA A 205 6.12 -9.48 -16.65
CA ALA A 205 4.72 -9.57 -16.24
C ALA A 205 4.30 -11.04 -16.18
N VAL A 206 3.66 -11.46 -15.09
CA VAL A 206 3.21 -12.86 -14.89
C VAL A 206 1.72 -13.02 -15.19
N GLY A 207 0.88 -12.03 -14.88
CA GLY A 207 -0.55 -12.15 -15.09
C GLY A 207 -1.38 -11.19 -14.23
N LYS A 208 -2.65 -11.53 -14.01
CA LYS A 208 -3.56 -10.79 -13.12
C LYS A 208 -3.46 -11.31 -11.68
N GLY A 209 -3.59 -10.40 -10.73
CA GLY A 209 -3.48 -10.65 -9.30
C GLY A 209 -4.74 -11.14 -8.59
N GLN A 210 -5.92 -11.01 -9.22
CA GLN A 210 -7.19 -11.55 -8.71
C GLN A 210 -8.07 -12.01 -9.88
N ALA A 211 -8.62 -13.22 -9.81
CA ALA A 211 -9.61 -13.69 -10.79
C ALA A 211 -11.04 -13.60 -10.28
N GLY A 212 -11.94 -13.23 -11.20
CA GLY A 212 -13.39 -13.12 -10.94
C GLY A 212 -13.86 -11.73 -10.55
N ASN A 213 -12.95 -10.81 -10.23
CA ASN A 213 -13.26 -9.40 -10.07
C ASN A 213 -12.86 -8.66 -11.34
N ILE A 214 -13.85 -8.16 -12.08
CA ILE A 214 -13.63 -7.42 -13.34
C ILE A 214 -12.96 -6.05 -13.05
N VAL A 215 -12.99 -5.64 -11.77
CA VAL A 215 -12.60 -4.30 -11.29
C VAL A 215 -11.23 -4.27 -10.61
N SER A 216 -10.68 -5.39 -10.10
CA SER A 216 -9.31 -5.36 -9.55
C SER A 216 -8.27 -5.61 -10.64
N GLU A 217 -7.47 -4.58 -10.88
CA GLU A 217 -6.58 -4.41 -12.03
C GLU A 217 -5.12 -4.75 -11.73
N ASP A 218 -4.87 -5.32 -10.54
CA ASP A 218 -3.52 -5.57 -10.06
C ASP A 218 -2.82 -6.57 -10.98
N MET A 219 -1.73 -6.15 -11.63
CA MET A 219 -0.89 -7.03 -12.44
C MET A 219 0.20 -7.63 -11.55
N MET A 220 0.47 -8.92 -11.66
CA MET A 220 1.63 -9.54 -11.01
C MET A 220 2.89 -9.30 -11.85
N PHE A 221 3.95 -8.83 -11.19
CA PHE A 221 5.27 -8.64 -11.75
C PHE A 221 6.29 -9.52 -11.02
N GLN A 222 7.12 -10.23 -11.78
CA GLN A 222 8.17 -11.08 -11.23
C GLN A 222 9.53 -10.54 -11.66
N ASP A 223 10.38 -10.23 -10.69
CA ASP A 223 11.80 -9.98 -10.96
C ASP A 223 12.63 -11.25 -10.68
N SER A 224 13.96 -11.15 -10.73
CA SER A 224 14.85 -12.27 -10.42
C SER A 224 14.82 -12.72 -8.96
N THR A 225 14.16 -11.95 -8.09
CA THR A 225 14.19 -12.10 -6.64
C THR A 225 12.83 -12.30 -6.00
N GLY A 226 11.71 -12.24 -6.72
CA GLY A 226 10.38 -12.40 -6.14
C GLY A 226 9.25 -11.86 -7.00
N LEU A 227 8.05 -11.88 -6.42
CA LEU A 227 6.80 -11.42 -7.03
C LEU A 227 6.29 -10.16 -6.31
N LEU A 228 5.66 -9.24 -7.06
CA LEU A 228 5.05 -8.02 -6.54
C LEU A 228 3.80 -7.67 -7.34
N TYR A 229 2.77 -7.14 -6.67
CA TYR A 229 1.60 -6.57 -7.34
C TYR A 229 1.85 -5.15 -7.84
N LEU A 230 1.39 -4.88 -9.04
CA LEU A 230 1.38 -3.56 -9.66
C LEU A 230 -0.05 -3.04 -9.67
N ASN A 231 -0.29 -1.97 -8.93
CA ASN A 231 -1.54 -1.22 -9.04
C ASN A 231 -1.44 -0.28 -10.25
N TYR A 232 -2.29 -0.51 -11.24
CA TYR A 232 -2.39 0.29 -12.46
C TYR A 232 -3.72 1.03 -12.45
N GLU A 233 -3.70 2.30 -12.88
CA GLU A 233 -4.92 3.03 -13.19
C GLU A 233 -4.82 3.67 -14.57
N GLY A 234 -5.85 3.46 -15.39
CA GLY A 234 -5.98 4.08 -16.70
C GLY A 234 -6.36 5.55 -16.63
N ALA A 235 -6.32 6.22 -17.79
CA ALA A 235 -6.70 7.63 -17.90
C ALA A 235 -8.20 7.89 -17.58
N VAL A 236 -9.05 6.87 -17.68
CA VAL A 236 -10.48 6.91 -17.30
C VAL A 236 -10.79 5.66 -16.46
N PRO A 237 -10.96 5.75 -15.13
CA PRO A 237 -11.08 4.62 -14.22
C PRO A 237 -12.25 3.69 -14.53
N PHE A 238 -13.34 4.23 -15.07
CA PHE A 238 -14.52 3.42 -15.35
C PHE A 238 -14.46 2.68 -16.71
N PHE A 239 -13.88 3.30 -17.75
CA PHE A 239 -13.87 2.76 -19.11
C PHE A 239 -12.49 2.25 -19.58
N GLY A 240 -11.41 2.92 -19.17
CA GLY A 240 -10.04 2.58 -19.53
C GLY A 240 -9.52 1.33 -18.82
N ASN A 241 -9.94 1.14 -17.58
CA ASN A 241 -9.54 0.03 -16.72
C ASN A 241 -10.09 -1.32 -17.20
N LEU A 242 -11.36 -1.34 -17.62
CA LEU A 242 -12.03 -2.49 -18.22
C LEU A 242 -11.37 -2.90 -19.55
N LEU A 243 -11.01 -1.93 -20.41
CA LEU A 243 -10.37 -2.18 -21.70
C LEU A 243 -8.89 -2.59 -21.57
N PHE A 244 -8.16 -2.00 -20.62
CA PHE A 244 -6.75 -2.29 -20.38
C PHE A 244 -6.56 -3.70 -19.80
N GLY A 245 -7.37 -4.07 -18.80
CA GLY A 245 -7.36 -5.39 -18.19
C GLY A 245 -7.83 -6.53 -19.12
N ILE A 246 -8.58 -6.23 -20.18
CA ILE A 246 -9.12 -7.25 -21.10
C ILE A 246 -8.21 -7.47 -22.33
N SER A 247 -7.58 -6.42 -22.88
CA SER A 247 -6.88 -6.50 -24.18
C SER A 247 -5.35 -6.32 -24.11
N LYS A 248 -4.85 -5.38 -23.29
CA LYS A 248 -3.42 -5.02 -23.32
C LYS A 248 -2.53 -5.85 -22.39
N VAL A 249 -3.03 -6.31 -21.25
CA VAL A 249 -2.20 -7.08 -20.32
C VAL A 249 -1.87 -8.48 -20.87
N LYS A 250 -2.79 -9.14 -21.57
CA LYS A 250 -2.63 -10.54 -22.01
C LYS A 250 -1.43 -10.78 -22.93
N HIS A 251 -1.12 -9.85 -23.83
CA HIS A 251 -0.01 -10.01 -24.78
C HIS A 251 1.35 -9.61 -24.20
N LEU A 252 1.37 -8.99 -23.01
CA LEU A 252 2.58 -8.58 -22.29
C LEU A 252 3.01 -9.60 -21.24
N VAL A 253 2.12 -10.53 -20.88
CA VAL A 253 2.44 -11.65 -19.98
C VAL A 253 3.59 -12.48 -20.56
N GLY A 254 4.57 -12.77 -19.71
CA GLY A 254 5.78 -13.54 -20.05
C GLY A 254 6.90 -12.72 -20.69
N LYS A 255 6.64 -11.48 -21.12
CA LYS A 255 7.66 -10.62 -21.74
C LYS A 255 8.51 -9.91 -20.69
N ARG A 256 9.77 -9.64 -21.04
CA ARG A 256 10.67 -8.82 -20.22
C ARG A 256 10.15 -7.38 -20.18
N ALA A 257 10.04 -6.85 -18.98
CA ALA A 257 9.45 -5.55 -18.72
C ALA A 257 10.21 -4.78 -17.64
N GLN A 258 10.11 -3.45 -17.70
CA GLN A 258 10.60 -2.52 -16.69
C GLN A 258 9.38 -1.81 -16.08
N ALA A 259 9.27 -1.87 -14.76
CA ALA A 259 8.18 -1.25 -14.02
C ALA A 259 8.74 -0.13 -13.14
N ARG A 260 8.24 1.09 -13.32
CA ARG A 260 8.62 2.28 -12.53
C ARG A 260 7.42 2.77 -11.77
N GLY A 261 7.59 3.03 -10.47
CA GLY A 261 6.48 3.45 -9.63
C GLY A 261 6.88 3.73 -8.20
N TRP A 262 5.88 3.81 -7.34
CA TRP A 262 6.06 4.03 -5.91
C TRP A 262 5.68 2.77 -5.14
N PHE A 263 6.66 2.13 -4.50
CA PHE A 263 6.41 1.00 -3.62
C PHE A 263 5.78 1.47 -2.31
N VAL A 264 4.68 0.83 -1.92
CA VAL A 264 3.93 1.14 -0.70
C VAL A 264 3.79 -0.13 0.13
N ARG A 265 4.21 -0.06 1.39
CA ARG A 265 4.15 -1.20 2.30
C ARG A 265 2.89 -1.16 3.15
N GLY A 266 1.83 -1.84 2.68
CA GLY A 266 0.56 -2.02 3.40
C GLY A 266 0.31 -3.48 3.81
N VAL A 267 -0.95 -3.79 4.15
CA VAL A 267 -1.42 -5.18 4.39
C VAL A 267 -1.25 -6.03 3.14
N SER A 268 -1.60 -5.48 1.97
CA SER A 268 -1.18 -5.97 0.67
C SER A 268 -0.08 -5.04 0.14
N GLN A 269 1.10 -5.61 -0.10
CA GLN A 269 2.26 -4.90 -0.59
C GLN A 269 2.16 -4.79 -2.11
N HIS A 270 2.27 -3.58 -2.62
CA HIS A 270 2.11 -3.30 -4.04
C HIS A 270 2.97 -2.11 -4.46
N MET A 271 3.17 -1.98 -5.75
CA MET A 271 3.74 -0.78 -6.37
C MET A 271 2.64 -0.03 -7.10
N GLU A 272 2.46 1.23 -6.74
CA GLU A 272 1.65 2.19 -7.49
C GLU A 272 2.41 2.55 -8.76
N LEU A 273 1.94 2.06 -9.91
CA LEU A 273 2.65 2.16 -11.16
C LEU A 273 2.64 3.61 -11.66
N ALA A 274 3.79 4.09 -12.15
CA ALA A 274 3.90 5.33 -12.91
C ALA A 274 4.03 5.03 -14.41
N GLN A 275 4.92 4.10 -14.74
CA GLN A 275 5.23 3.68 -16.11
C GLN A 275 5.56 2.20 -16.13
N PHE A 276 5.15 1.53 -17.20
CA PHE A 276 5.45 0.14 -17.47
C PHE A 276 5.91 0.03 -18.92
N GLU A 277 7.11 -0.48 -19.12
CA GLU A 277 7.70 -0.63 -20.44
C GLU A 277 7.92 -2.11 -20.72
N ALA A 278 7.33 -2.61 -21.79
CA ALA A 278 7.47 -4.01 -22.20
C ALA A 278 7.49 -4.09 -23.72
N ASP A 279 8.47 -4.79 -24.29
CA ASP A 279 8.57 -5.05 -25.74
C ASP A 279 8.51 -3.77 -26.62
N GLY A 280 9.13 -2.68 -26.13
CA GLY A 280 9.11 -1.38 -26.82
C GLY A 280 7.81 -0.58 -26.65
N GLU A 281 6.77 -1.15 -26.02
CA GLU A 281 5.56 -0.44 -25.67
C GLU A 281 5.70 0.23 -24.30
N LEU A 282 5.47 1.55 -24.26
CA LEU A 282 5.42 2.33 -23.02
C LEU A 282 3.96 2.54 -22.60
N ILE A 283 3.57 1.92 -21.50
CA ILE A 283 2.29 2.10 -20.83
C ILE A 283 2.47 3.09 -19.69
N LYS A 284 1.69 4.18 -19.73
CA LYS A 284 1.62 5.16 -18.64
C LYS A 284 0.46 4.83 -17.72
N SER A 285 0.71 4.96 -16.42
CA SER A 285 -0.27 4.82 -15.36
C SER A 285 -0.60 6.18 -14.76
N TYR A 286 -1.87 6.37 -14.42
CA TYR A 286 -2.43 7.63 -13.93
C TYR A 286 -2.78 7.59 -12.44
N VAL A 287 -2.26 6.62 -11.67
CA VAL A 287 -2.50 6.49 -10.21
C VAL A 287 -2.23 7.80 -9.47
N ARG A 288 -1.09 8.45 -9.77
CA ARG A 288 -0.77 9.76 -9.20
C ARG A 288 -1.77 10.85 -9.62
N PHE A 289 -2.21 10.83 -10.88
CA PHE A 289 -3.18 11.79 -11.39
C PHE A 289 -4.53 11.65 -10.68
N TRP A 290 -5.02 10.42 -10.47
CA TRP A 290 -6.26 10.17 -9.74
C TRP A 290 -6.15 10.45 -8.24
N GLY A 291 -5.00 10.15 -7.63
CA GLY A 291 -4.71 10.59 -6.26
C GLY A 291 -4.74 12.11 -6.11
N VAL A 292 -4.24 12.85 -7.10
CA VAL A 292 -4.34 14.32 -7.17
C VAL A 292 -5.78 14.76 -7.49
N PHE A 293 -6.47 14.08 -8.40
CA PHE A 293 -7.82 14.44 -8.84
C PHE A 293 -8.85 14.27 -7.72
N GLY A 294 -8.84 13.15 -7.00
CA GLY A 294 -9.71 12.95 -5.84
C GLY A 294 -9.48 14.02 -4.77
N TYR A 295 -8.25 14.54 -4.70
CA TYR A 295 -7.93 15.68 -3.85
C TYR A 295 -8.43 17.02 -4.40
N ILE A 296 -8.21 17.34 -5.67
CA ILE A 296 -8.77 18.55 -6.31
C ILE A 296 -10.29 18.55 -6.19
N PHE A 297 -10.92 17.41 -6.39
CA PHE A 297 -12.36 17.25 -6.23
C PHE A 297 -12.82 17.53 -4.80
N SER A 298 -12.10 17.04 -3.78
CA SER A 298 -12.44 17.34 -2.38
C SER A 298 -12.23 18.83 -2.06
N VAL A 299 -11.19 19.47 -2.59
CA VAL A 299 -10.98 20.92 -2.49
C VAL A 299 -12.09 21.70 -3.18
N LEU A 300 -12.51 21.31 -4.38
CA LEU A 300 -13.60 21.97 -5.11
C LEU A 300 -14.93 21.84 -4.36
N LEU A 301 -15.22 20.67 -3.80
CA LEU A 301 -16.42 20.44 -3.00
C LEU A 301 -16.41 21.31 -1.73
N LEU A 302 -15.27 21.38 -1.04
CA LEU A 302 -15.08 22.25 0.13
C LEU A 302 -15.16 23.73 -0.25
N GLY A 303 -14.61 24.11 -1.41
CA GLY A 303 -14.68 25.46 -1.97
C GLY A 303 -16.11 25.86 -2.34
N ALA A 304 -16.92 24.95 -2.86
CA ALA A 304 -18.34 25.17 -3.12
C ALA A 304 -19.11 25.40 -1.80
N VAL A 305 -18.80 24.63 -0.76
CA VAL A 305 -19.36 24.84 0.60
C VAL A 305 -18.95 26.21 1.14
N VAL A 306 -17.66 26.58 1.02
CA VAL A 306 -17.14 27.90 1.40
C VAL A 306 -17.85 29.03 0.66
N PHE A 307 -18.02 28.91 -0.65
CA PHE A 307 -18.70 29.90 -1.47
C PHE A 307 -20.18 30.05 -1.08
N PHE A 308 -20.87 28.94 -0.82
CA PHE A 308 -22.24 28.95 -0.36
C PHE A 308 -22.38 29.61 1.02
N LEU A 309 -21.48 29.31 1.96
CA LEU A 309 -21.42 29.96 3.27
C LEU A 309 -21.14 31.46 3.16
N TYR A 310 -20.30 31.88 2.22
CA TYR A 310 -20.03 33.30 1.94
C TYR A 310 -21.25 34.04 1.40
N LEU A 311 -22.13 33.38 0.64
CA LEU A 311 -23.36 34.01 0.14
C LEU A 311 -24.41 34.20 1.23
N ILE A 312 -24.37 33.37 2.28
CA ILE A 312 -25.31 33.41 3.41
C ILE A 312 -24.88 34.44 4.47
N TYR A 313 -23.57 34.63 4.68
CA TYR A 313 -22.97 35.48 5.72
C TYR A 313 -22.16 36.66 5.16
#